data_AF-A0A8J7VLM6-F1
#
_entry.id   AF-A0A8J7VLM6-F1
#
_cell.length_a   1.000
_cell.length_b   1.000
_cell.length_c   1.000
_cell.angle_alpha   90.00
_cell.angle_beta   90.00
_cell.angle_gamma   90.00
#
_symmetry.space_group_name_H-M   'P 1'
#
loop_
_entity.id
_entity.type
_entity.pdbx_description
1 polymer ?
#
loop_
_entity_poly.entity_id
_entity_poly.type
_entity_poly.pdbx_seq_one_letter_code
_entity_poly.pdbx_strand_id
1 'polypeptide(L)'
;MTDSVTRAADLLKDHRESIDRLDAILVYTLAERFKRTQAVGRLKAEHDLPPSDPSREARQIERLEWLSKEADLDPEFAKKFLTFIISEVIRHHERLQK
;
A
#
# COMPACT_ATOMS: atom_id res chain seq x y z
N MET A 1 9.71 41.04 3.23
CA MET A 1 10.18 39.64 3.26
C MET A 1 11.25 39.53 2.19
N THR A 2 12.43 38.96 2.50
CA THR A 2 13.52 38.84 1.52
C THR A 2 13.09 37.94 0.36
N ASP A 3 13.51 38.26 -0.86
CA ASP A 3 13.24 37.53 -2.10
C ASP A 3 13.45 36.00 -1.96
N SER A 4 14.43 35.59 -1.15
CA SER A 4 14.71 34.19 -0.80
C SER A 4 13.56 33.47 -0.07
N VAL A 5 12.84 34.15 0.83
CA VAL A 5 11.74 33.56 1.60
C VAL A 5 10.52 33.34 0.72
N THR A 6 10.22 34.31 -0.16
CA THR A 6 9.13 34.18 -1.13
C THR A 6 9.40 33.03 -2.11
N ARG A 7 10.62 32.96 -2.67
CA ARG A 7 11.01 31.85 -3.56
C ARG A 7 10.93 30.48 -2.87
N ALA A 8 11.35 30.38 -1.61
CA ALA A 8 11.23 29.14 -0.85
C ALA A 8 9.76 28.74 -0.60
N ALA A 9 8.88 29.71 -0.37
CA ALA A 9 7.45 29.47 -0.19
C ALA A 9 6.79 28.94 -1.47
N ASP A 10 7.15 29.47 -2.64
CA ASP A 10 6.64 29.03 -3.93
C ASP A 10 7.09 27.58 -4.25
N LEU A 11 8.38 27.27 -4.06
CA LEU A 11 8.88 25.90 -4.23
C LEU A 11 8.21 24.91 -3.27
N LEU A 12 7.99 25.32 -2.02
CA LEU A 12 7.28 24.48 -1.04
C LEU A 12 5.83 24.22 -1.47
N LYS A 13 5.17 25.22 -2.05
CA LYS A 13 3.82 25.06 -2.58
C LYS A 13 3.80 24.04 -3.72
N ASP A 14 4.70 24.16 -4.70
CA ASP A 14 4.77 23.24 -5.84
C ASP A 14 5.04 21.79 -5.41
N HIS A 15 5.94 21.60 -4.43
CA HIS A 15 6.19 20.28 -3.85
C HIS A 15 4.94 19.70 -3.17
N ARG A 16 4.20 20.51 -2.40
CA ARG A 16 2.97 20.07 -1.73
C ARG A 16 1.87 19.69 -2.72
N GLU A 17 1.68 20.47 -3.78
CA GLU A 17 0.74 20.12 -4.85
C GLU A 17 1.11 18.79 -5.51
N SER A 18 2.41 18.50 -5.65
CA SER A 18 2.85 17.20 -6.15
C SER A 18 2.59 16.06 -5.16
N ILE A 19 2.79 16.29 -3.86
CA ILE A 19 2.49 15.32 -2.80
C ILE A 19 1.00 14.99 -2.79
N ASP A 20 0.13 16.00 -2.82
CA ASP A 20 -1.33 15.80 -2.83
C ASP A 20 -1.79 14.94 -4.01
N ARG A 21 -1.17 15.11 -5.20
CA ARG A 21 -1.43 14.27 -6.37
C ARG A 21 -0.98 12.82 -6.17
N LEU A 22 0.18 12.61 -5.56
CA LEU A 22 0.69 11.26 -5.26
C LEU A 22 -0.18 10.57 -4.21
N ASP A 23 -0.63 11.30 -3.19
CA ASP A 23 -1.53 10.78 -2.16
C ASP A 23 -2.86 10.31 -2.77
N ALA A 24 -3.42 11.07 -3.71
CA ALA A 24 -4.61 10.62 -4.45
C ALA A 24 -4.36 9.29 -5.19
N ILE A 25 -3.22 9.15 -5.88
CA ILE A 25 -2.84 7.92 -6.57
C ILE A 25 -2.72 6.75 -5.58
N LEU A 26 -2.11 6.97 -4.42
CA LEU A 26 -1.96 5.96 -3.37
C LEU A 26 -3.34 5.49 -2.88
N VAL A 27 -4.26 6.41 -2.60
CA VAL A 27 -5.62 6.08 -2.11
C VAL A 27 -6.40 5.28 -3.14
N TYR A 28 -6.42 5.70 -4.41
CA TYR A 28 -7.13 4.96 -5.46
C TYR A 28 -6.51 3.57 -5.71
N THR A 29 -5.18 3.48 -5.67
CA THR A 29 -4.46 2.19 -5.80
C THR A 29 -4.81 1.24 -4.66
N LEU A 30 -4.85 1.74 -3.43
CA LEU A 30 -5.26 0.95 -2.28
C LEU A 30 -6.71 0.49 -2.41
N ALA A 31 -7.63 1.37 -2.81
CA ALA A 31 -9.04 1.02 -3.00
C ALA A 31 -9.20 -0.14 -4.01
N GLU A 32 -8.51 -0.08 -5.14
CA GLU A 32 -8.50 -1.17 -6.12
C GLU A 32 -7.88 -2.45 -5.56
N ARG A 33 -6.76 -2.34 -4.83
CA ARG A 33 -6.12 -3.51 -4.17
C ARG A 33 -7.08 -4.19 -3.20
N PHE A 34 -7.81 -3.43 -2.37
CA PHE A 34 -8.79 -3.97 -1.42
C PHE A 34 -9.97 -4.65 -2.12
N LYS A 35 -10.48 -4.11 -3.24
CA LYS A 35 -11.52 -4.78 -4.03
C LYS A 35 -11.05 -6.14 -4.53
N ARG A 36 -9.79 -6.24 -4.99
CA ARG A 36 -9.20 -7.51 -5.44
C ARG A 36 -9.03 -8.51 -4.31
N THR A 37 -8.55 -8.08 -3.14
CA THR A 37 -8.41 -9.01 -2.00
C THR A 37 -9.76 -9.48 -1.48
N GLN A 38 -10.80 -8.65 -1.48
CA GLN A 38 -12.17 -9.09 -1.17
C GLN A 38 -12.68 -10.14 -2.16
N ALA A 39 -12.45 -9.96 -3.46
CA ALA A 39 -12.83 -10.94 -4.48
C ALA A 39 -12.08 -12.27 -4.29
N VAL A 40 -10.78 -12.22 -3.98
CA VAL A 40 -9.99 -13.41 -3.62
C VAL A 40 -10.55 -14.09 -2.38
N GLY A 41 -10.92 -13.33 -1.35
CA GLY A 41 -11.53 -13.87 -0.13
C GLY A 41 -12.84 -14.61 -0.40
N ARG A 42 -13.73 -14.02 -1.21
CA ARG A 42 -14.98 -14.68 -1.65
C ARG A 42 -14.70 -15.97 -2.43
N LEU A 43 -13.78 -15.93 -3.38
CA LEU A 43 -13.40 -17.10 -4.17
C LEU A 43 -12.82 -18.22 -3.30
N LYS A 44 -11.99 -17.88 -2.32
CA LYS A 44 -11.45 -18.86 -1.37
C LYS A 44 -12.55 -19.50 -0.54
N ALA A 45 -13.51 -18.70 -0.05
CA ALA A 45 -14.63 -19.19 0.73
C ALA A 45 -15.58 -20.10 -0.08
N GLU A 46 -15.84 -19.76 -1.35
CA GLU A 46 -16.68 -20.57 -2.25
C GLU A 46 -16.09 -21.95 -2.57
N HIS A 47 -14.76 -22.09 -2.49
CA HIS A 47 -14.04 -23.31 -2.87
C HIS A 47 -13.31 -23.98 -1.69
N ASP A 48 -13.65 -23.65 -0.44
CA ASP A 48 -13.02 -24.18 0.77
C ASP A 48 -11.48 -24.10 0.76
N LEU A 49 -10.92 -23.06 0.14
CA LEU A 49 -9.48 -22.85 0.05
C LEU A 49 -8.94 -22.16 1.31
N PRO A 50 -7.70 -22.48 1.75
CA PRO A 50 -7.13 -21.90 2.95
C PRO A 50 -6.95 -20.37 2.83
N PRO A 51 -7.21 -19.62 3.92
CA PRO A 51 -7.08 -18.16 3.92
C PRO A 51 -5.63 -17.70 3.75
N SER A 52 -4.67 -18.43 4.31
CA SER A 52 -3.23 -18.17 4.18
C SER A 52 -2.58 -19.07 3.11
N ASP A 53 -1.57 -18.52 2.44
CA ASP A 53 -0.66 -19.25 1.54
C ASP A 53 0.77 -18.79 1.87
N PRO A 54 1.49 -19.51 2.76
CA PRO A 54 2.82 -19.12 3.21
C PRO A 54 3.84 -18.96 2.08
N SER A 55 3.71 -19.77 1.02
CA SER A 55 4.60 -19.70 -0.14
C SER A 55 4.38 -18.42 -0.94
N ARG A 56 3.12 -18.00 -1.11
CA ARG A 56 2.74 -16.75 -1.75
C ARG A 56 3.18 -15.55 -0.92
N GLU A 57 3.02 -15.62 0.39
CA GLU A 57 3.42 -14.57 1.34
C GLU A 57 4.94 -14.34 1.32
N ALA A 58 5.75 -15.39 1.37
CA ALA A 58 7.21 -15.30 1.27
C ALA A 58 7.67 -14.60 -0.02
N ARG A 59 7.10 -14.98 -1.17
CA ARG A 59 7.39 -14.34 -2.47
C ARG A 59 6.96 -12.87 -2.53
N GLN A 60 5.91 -12.48 -1.80
CA GLN A 60 5.51 -11.07 -1.73
C GLN A 60 6.52 -10.23 -0.98
N ILE A 61 7.06 -10.76 0.12
CA ILE A 61 8.06 -10.07 0.93
C ILE A 61 9.35 -9.88 0.13
N GLU A 62 9.87 -10.95 -0.49
CA GLU A 62 11.08 -10.88 -1.31
C GLU A 62 10.93 -9.86 -2.46
N ARG A 63 9.80 -9.91 -3.18
CA ARG A 63 9.52 -8.95 -4.25
C ARG A 63 9.41 -7.51 -3.73
N LEU A 64 8.83 -7.31 -2.55
CA LEU A 64 8.71 -5.99 -1.94
C LEU A 64 10.08 -5.43 -1.56
N GLU A 65 10.95 -6.23 -0.97
CA GLU A 65 12.31 -5.83 -0.60
C GLU A 65 13.11 -5.41 -1.83
N TRP A 66 12.99 -6.16 -2.94
CA TRP A 66 13.60 -5.79 -4.22
C TRP A 66 13.04 -4.46 -4.76
N LEU A 67 11.71 -4.32 -4.83
CA LEU A 67 11.07 -3.09 -5.31
C LEU A 67 11.44 -1.86 -4.46
N SER A 68 11.59 -2.05 -3.15
CA SER A 68 11.93 -0.96 -2.24
C SER A 68 13.35 -0.44 -2.53
N LYS A 69 14.30 -1.35 -2.78
CA LYS A 69 15.66 -0.99 -3.17
C LYS A 69 15.70 -0.25 -4.51
N GLU A 70 14.97 -0.72 -5.52
CA GLU A 70 14.90 -0.06 -6.83
C GLU A 70 14.26 1.33 -6.76
N ALA A 71 13.35 1.54 -5.81
CA ALA A 71 12.64 2.81 -5.62
C ALA A 71 13.33 3.77 -4.62
N ASP A 72 14.52 3.42 -4.12
CA ASP A 72 15.21 4.14 -3.04
C ASP A 72 14.32 4.37 -1.79
N LEU A 73 13.50 3.36 -1.48
CA LEU A 73 12.62 3.32 -0.31
C LEU A 73 13.20 2.35 0.73
N ASP A 74 13.18 2.76 2.01
CA ASP A 74 13.59 1.90 3.12
C ASP A 74 12.79 0.57 3.11
N PRO A 75 13.44 -0.60 2.93
CA PRO A 75 12.77 -1.89 2.91
C PRO A 75 12.01 -2.20 4.20
N GLU A 76 12.52 -1.73 5.36
CA GLU A 76 11.84 -1.94 6.64
C GLU A 76 10.54 -1.13 6.73
N PHE A 77 10.55 0.10 6.23
CA PHE A 77 9.34 0.89 6.09
C PHE A 77 8.33 0.22 5.14
N ALA A 78 8.78 -0.22 3.96
CA ALA A 78 7.91 -0.89 2.99
C ALA A 78 7.27 -2.15 3.59
N LYS A 79 8.04 -2.96 4.32
CA LYS A 79 7.57 -4.17 5.01
C LYS A 79 6.52 -3.85 6.07
N LYS A 80 6.73 -2.81 6.88
CA LYS A 80 5.74 -2.33 7.87
C LYS A 80 4.45 -1.91 7.19
N PHE A 81 4.55 -1.15 6.10
CA PHE A 81 3.40 -0.71 5.31
C PHE A 81 2.62 -1.89 4.73
N LEU A 82 3.29 -2.84 4.08
CA LEU A 82 2.63 -4.03 3.53
C LEU A 82 1.96 -4.87 4.62
N THR A 83 2.64 -5.05 5.76
CA THR A 83 2.11 -5.79 6.91
C THR A 83 0.83 -5.14 7.44
N PHE A 84 0.81 -3.81 7.54
CA PHE A 84 -0.38 -3.05 7.92
C PHE A 84 -1.55 -3.30 6.93
N ILE A 85 -1.29 -3.17 5.63
CA ILE A 85 -2.34 -3.40 4.62
C ILE A 85 -2.86 -4.84 4.65
N ILE A 86 -1.99 -5.85 4.79
CA ILE A 86 -2.41 -7.25 4.90
C ILE A 86 -3.28 -7.46 6.14
N SER A 87 -2.89 -6.88 7.27
CA SER A 87 -3.65 -6.99 8.53
C SER A 87 -5.07 -6.43 8.39
N GLU A 88 -5.25 -5.30 7.71
CA GLU A 88 -6.57 -4.74 7.42
C GLU A 88 -7.39 -5.63 6.47
N VAL A 89 -6.76 -6.22 5.45
CA VAL A 89 -7.44 -7.18 4.56
C VAL A 89 -7.96 -8.40 5.33
N ILE A 90 -7.14 -8.99 6.20
CA ILE A 90 -7.53 -10.17 7.00
C ILE A 90 -8.72 -9.82 7.90
N ARG A 91 -8.67 -8.69 8.60
CA ARG A 91 -9.79 -8.20 9.42
C ARG A 91 -11.09 -8.04 8.62
N HIS A 92 -11.00 -7.61 7.35
CA HIS A 92 -12.16 -7.54 6.46
C HIS A 92 -12.68 -8.93 6.06
N HIS A 93 -11.81 -9.90 5.79
CA HIS A 93 -12.21 -11.27 5.47
C HIS A 93 -12.90 -11.97 6.64
N GLU A 94 -12.37 -11.83 7.86
CA GLU A 94 -12.98 -12.40 9.06
C GLU A 94 -14.40 -11.86 9.32
N ARG A 95 -14.67 -10.61 8.95
CA ARG A 95 -16.02 -10.01 9.06
C ARG A 95 -16.99 -10.54 8.02
N LEU A 96 -16.51 -11.00 6.86
CA LEU A 96 -17.32 -11.59 5.78
C LEU A 96 -17.61 -13.08 6.01
N GLN A 97 -16.83 -13.75 6.86
CA GLN A 97 -17.01 -15.16 7.22
C GLN A 97 -17.97 -15.39 8.40
N LYS A 98 -18.46 -14.31 9.04
CA LYS A 98 -19.57 -14.36 10.01
C LYS A 98 -20.90 -14.17 9.32
#